data_AF-E8V3P1-F1
#
_entry.id   AF-E8V3P1-F1
#
_cell.length_a   1.000
_cell.length_b   1.000
_cell.length_c   1.000
_cell.angle_alpha   90.00
_cell.angle_beta   90.00
_cell.angle_gamma   90.00
#
_symmetry.space_group_name_H-M   'P 1'
#
loop_
_entity.id
_entity.type
_entity.pdbx_description
1 polymer ?
#
loop_
_entity_poly.entity_id
_entity_poly.type
_entity_poly.pdbx_seq_one_letter_code
_entity_poly.pdbx_strand_id
1 'polypeptide(L)' 'MSDPTWPRDEYDAYIGEISDLLADGASHNEIVAYLFQVVDKRMGMSPPVTPDDMNPTAEALLQLVRTQEVR' A
#
# COMPACT_ATOMS: atom_id res chain seq x y z
N MET A 1 8.21 -25.22 9.73
CA MET A 1 7.91 -23.78 9.82
C MET A 1 7.54 -23.32 8.42
N SER A 2 6.30 -22.84 8.30
CA SER A 2 5.60 -22.08 7.24
C SER A 2 5.98 -22.28 5.76
N ASP A 3 4.96 -22.71 5.02
CA ASP A 3 4.89 -22.98 3.58
C ASP A 3 5.31 -21.77 2.69
N PRO A 4 6.22 -21.92 1.71
CA PRO A 4 6.73 -20.83 0.85
C PRO A 4 5.88 -20.53 -0.40
N THR A 5 4.68 -21.10 -0.54
CA THR A 5 3.85 -20.96 -1.77
C THR A 5 2.70 -19.96 -1.65
N TRP A 6 2.85 -18.89 -0.86
CA TRP A 6 1.95 -17.75 -1.01
C TRP A 6 2.00 -17.28 -2.47
N PRO A 7 0.86 -16.99 -3.13
CA PRO A 7 0.88 -16.51 -4.49
C PRO A 7 1.56 -15.14 -4.47
N ARG A 8 2.85 -15.10 -4.81
CA ARG A 8 3.62 -13.86 -4.96
C ARG A 8 2.89 -12.90 -5.90
N ASP A 9 2.24 -13.47 -6.89
CA ASP A 9 1.40 -12.85 -7.91
C ASP A 9 0.32 -11.92 -7.31
N GLU A 10 -0.31 -12.31 -6.19
CA GLU A 10 -1.36 -11.51 -5.56
C GLU A 10 -0.79 -10.32 -4.76
N TYR A 11 0.40 -10.50 -4.20
CA TYR A 11 1.16 -9.46 -3.50
C TYR A 11 1.79 -8.47 -4.50
N ASP A 12 2.39 -8.99 -5.56
CA ASP A 12 3.04 -8.21 -6.62
C ASP A 12 2.03 -7.30 -7.35
N ALA A 13 0.78 -7.75 -7.52
CA ALA A 13 -0.25 -6.98 -8.20
C ALA A 13 -0.55 -5.64 -7.52
N TYR A 14 -0.72 -5.61 -6.20
CA TYR A 14 -1.02 -4.34 -5.50
C TYR A 14 0.23 -3.50 -5.25
N ILE A 15 1.42 -4.13 -5.19
CA ILE A 15 2.70 -3.41 -5.10
C ILE A 15 3.00 -2.66 -6.40
N GLY A 16 2.68 -3.24 -7.56
CA GLY A 16 2.77 -2.56 -8.85
C GLY A 16 1.87 -1.32 -8.90
N GLU A 17 0.58 -1.51 -8.61
CA GLU A 17 -0.41 -0.42 -8.64
C GLU A 17 -0.07 0.74 -7.68
N ILE A 18 0.40 0.46 -6.45
CA ILE A 18 0.82 1.54 -5.54
C ILE A 18 2.10 2.23 -6.03
N SER A 19 3.00 1.50 -6.67
CA SER A 19 4.23 2.07 -7.24
C SER A 19 3.92 3.01 -8.41
N ASP A 20 2.97 2.64 -9.27
CA ASP A 20 2.48 3.48 -10.36
C ASP A 20 1.81 4.76 -9.83
N LEU A 21 0.94 4.63 -8.80
CA LEU A 21 0.33 5.78 -8.13
C LEU A 21 1.37 6.76 -7.56
N LEU A 22 2.41 6.23 -6.92
CA LEU A 22 3.50 7.03 -6.38
C LEU A 22 4.30 7.73 -7.49
N ALA A 23 4.56 7.04 -8.60
CA ALA A 23 5.27 7.61 -9.76
C ALA A 23 4.47 8.70 -10.47
N ASP A 24 3.15 8.57 -10.51
CA ASP A 24 2.22 9.56 -11.07
C ASP A 24 1.99 10.77 -10.15
N GLY A 25 2.60 10.78 -8.95
CA GLY A 25 2.49 11.87 -8.00
C GLY A 25 1.16 11.91 -7.25
N ALA A 26 0.54 10.74 -7.02
CA ALA A 26 -0.69 10.62 -6.27
C ALA A 26 -0.59 11.29 -4.88
N SER A 27 -1.68 11.92 -4.47
CA SER A 27 -1.80 12.56 -3.18
C SER A 27 -1.86 11.54 -2.04
N HIS A 28 -1.57 12.01 -0.82
CA HIS A 28 -1.71 11.21 0.41
C HIS A 28 -3.08 10.54 0.52
N ASN A 29 -4.15 11.27 0.21
CA ASN A 29 -5.52 10.76 0.31
C ASN A 29 -5.80 9.65 -0.72
N GLU A 30 -5.24 9.76 -1.93
CA GLU A 30 -5.37 8.73 -2.96
C GLU A 30 -4.64 7.45 -2.55
N ILE A 31 -3.45 7.58 -1.96
CA ILE A 31 -2.69 6.45 -1.42
C ILE A 31 -3.43 5.78 -0.25
N VAL A 32 -3.97 6.57 0.69
CA VAL A 32 -4.77 6.06 1.81
C VAL A 32 -5.99 5.29 1.30
N ALA A 33 -6.73 5.85 0.34
CA ALA A 33 -7.91 5.21 -0.23
C ALA A 33 -7.57 3.89 -0.91
N TYR A 34 -6.46 3.85 -1.66
CA TYR A 34 -5.96 2.65 -2.31
C TYR A 34 -5.59 1.55 -1.30
N LEU A 35 -4.74 1.89 -0.32
CA LEU A 35 -4.29 0.95 0.72
C LEU A 35 -5.48 0.38 1.49
N PHE A 36 -6.43 1.23 1.87
CA PHE A 36 -7.64 0.82 2.56
C PHE A 36 -8.44 -0.18 1.72
N GLN A 37 -8.63 0.10 0.42
CA GLN A 37 -9.33 -0.81 -0.47
C GLN A 37 -8.65 -2.19 -0.58
N VAL A 38 -7.30 -2.22 -0.65
CA VAL A 38 -6.54 -3.47 -0.72
C VAL A 38 -6.73 -4.28 0.56
N VAL A 39 -6.57 -3.65 1.73
CA VAL A 39 -6.68 -4.34 3.03
C VAL A 39 -8.12 -4.80 3.30
N ASP A 40 -9.11 -3.93 3.07
CA ASP A 40 -10.53 -4.23 3.30
C ASP A 40 -11.02 -5.37 2.41
N LYS A 41 -10.75 -5.30 1.10
CA LYS A 41 -11.27 -6.29 0.15
C LYS A 41 -10.54 -7.61 0.14
N ARG A 42 -9.24 -7.63 0.47
CA ARG A 42 -8.40 -8.83 0.28
C ARG A 42 -8.00 -9.53 1.57
N MET A 43 -7.96 -8.83 2.71
CA MET A 43 -7.34 -9.38 3.93
C MET A 43 -8.35 -9.79 5.01
N GLY A 44 -9.62 -9.38 4.94
CA GLY A 44 -10.66 -9.85 5.87
C GLY A 44 -10.31 -9.64 7.34
N MET A 45 -9.81 -8.44 7.68
CA MET A 45 -9.27 -8.12 9.00
C MET A 45 -10.35 -8.10 10.10
N SER A 46 -10.02 -8.63 11.28
CA SER A 46 -10.82 -8.51 12.50
C SER A 46 -9.90 -8.09 13.67
N PRO A 47 -10.09 -6.90 14.27
CA PRO A 47 -11.17 -5.94 14.00
C PRO A 47 -11.08 -5.30 12.59
N PRO A 48 -12.19 -4.75 12.08
CA PRO A 48 -12.19 -4.02 10.82
C PRO A 48 -11.19 -2.87 10.87
N VAL A 49 -10.43 -2.70 9.80
CA VAL A 49 -9.55 -1.54 9.63
C VAL A 49 -10.36 -0.33 9.19
N THR A 50 -9.80 0.85 9.39
CA THR A 50 -10.32 2.14 8.93
C THR A 50 -9.33 2.79 7.96
N PRO A 51 -9.75 3.78 7.16
CA PRO A 51 -8.82 4.56 6.34
C PRO A 51 -7.72 5.22 7.17
N ASP A 52 -8.02 5.62 8.42
CA ASP A 52 -7.06 6.28 9.29
C ASP A 52 -5.89 5.36 9.67
N ASP A 53 -6.12 4.05 9.73
CA ASP A 53 -5.08 3.05 9.99
C ASP A 53 -4.04 2.99 8.86
N MET A 54 -4.37 3.49 7.65
CA MET A 54 -3.46 3.51 6.50
C MET A 54 -2.56 4.76 6.47
N ASN A 55 -2.87 5.79 7.26
CA ASN A 55 -2.15 7.07 7.26
C ASN A 55 -0.63 6.90 7.50
N PRO A 56 -0.17 6.11 8.50
CA PRO A 56 1.27 5.94 8.73
C PRO A 56 1.98 5.31 7.52
N THR A 57 1.32 4.36 6.86
CA THR A 57 1.87 3.70 5.66
C THR A 57 1.92 4.66 4.47
N ALA A 58 0.86 5.43 4.23
CA ALA A 58 0.82 6.43 3.18
C ALA A 58 1.91 7.50 3.36
N GLU A 59 2.10 7.98 4.59
CA GLU A 59 3.14 8.95 4.91
C GLU A 59 4.54 8.39 4.65
N ALA A 60 4.81 7.17 5.12
CA ALA A 60 6.10 6.52 4.91
C ALA A 60 6.41 6.33 3.41
N LEU A 61 5.43 5.92 2.60
CA LEU A 61 5.60 5.75 1.16
C LEU A 61 5.95 7.07 0.47
N LEU A 62 5.22 8.15 0.78
CA LEU A 62 5.51 9.47 0.23
C LEU A 62 6.88 10.00 0.65
N GLN A 63 7.30 9.75 1.90
CA GLN A 63 8.64 10.12 2.36
C GLN A 63 9.74 9.36 1.62
N LEU A 64 9.52 8.08 1.32
CA LEU A 64 10.47 7.26 0.56
C LEU A 64 10.69 7.82 -0.85
N VAL A 65 9.61 8.16 -1.57
CA VAL A 65 9.70 8.76 -2.92
C VAL A 65 10.49 10.06 -2.88
N ARG A 66 10.15 10.98 -1.96
CA ARG A 66 10.85 12.26 -1.80
C ARG A 66 12.33 12.10 -1.48
N THR A 67 12.69 11.04 -0.75
CA THR A 67 14.10 10.75 -0.42
C THR A 67 14.87 10.21 -1.61
N GLN A 68 14.20 9.52 -2.54
CA GLN A 68 14.80 8.99 -3.76
C GLN A 68 15.00 10.06 -4.84
N GLU A 69 14.14 11.07 -4.91
CA GLU A 69 14.30 12.20 -5.84
C GLU A 69 15.51 13.11 -5.52
N VAL A 70 16.07 13.02 -4.31
CA VAL A 70 17.19 13.85 -3.85
C VAL A 70 18.55 13.18 -4.08
N ARG A 71 18.60 12.03 -4.77
CA ARG A 71 19.84 11.28 -5.08
C ARG A 71 20.25 11.32 -6.53
#